data_AF-A0A8C2FS12-F1
#
_entry.id   AF-A0A8C2FS12-F1
#
_cell.length_a   1.000
_cell.length_b   1.000
_cell.length_c   1.000
_cell.angle_alpha   90.00
_cell.angle_beta   90.00
_cell.angle_gamma   90.00
#
_symmetry.space_group_name_H-M   'P 1'
#
loop_
_entity.id
_entity.type
_entity.pdbx_description
1 polymer ?
#
loop_
_entity_poly.entity_id
_entity_poly.type
_entity_poly.pdbx_seq_one_letter_code
_entity_poly.pdbx_strand_id
1 'polypeptide(L)'
;MIVRCWLIYLILHLIDKGSLQDLLEIEGVVGDSVTLPCSYKERVPNPEEINVFWRYNKHQNVYDIEKGSPVTEDQDAMFKGRIESFPSEYKNGNFSIRLNHLNFTDTGEFFCYNSKLKQERNLWLTVRAPPPTLSTPKPTAHSRSSSMKTQPDGILTFLVAVLEVFVLHYFGVFY
;
A
#
# COMPACT_ATOMS: atom_id res chain seq x y z
N MET A 1 -38.33 -26.51 -10.40
CA MET A 1 -37.14 -25.94 -11.08
C MET A 1 -37.18 -24.41 -11.15
N ILE A 2 -38.33 -23.79 -11.44
CA ILE A 2 -38.50 -22.33 -11.57
C ILE A 2 -38.16 -21.56 -10.27
N VAL A 3 -38.62 -22.04 -9.10
CA VAL A 3 -38.36 -21.37 -7.81
C VAL A 3 -36.88 -21.28 -7.46
N ARG A 4 -36.07 -22.28 -7.88
CA ARG A 4 -34.62 -22.28 -7.67
C ARG A 4 -33.92 -21.24 -8.55
N CYS A 5 -34.35 -21.07 -9.80
CA CYS A 5 -33.83 -20.01 -10.67
C CYS A 5 -34.19 -18.61 -10.16
N TRP A 6 -35.38 -18.44 -9.58
CA TRP A 6 -35.81 -17.18 -8.97
C TRP A 6 -35.00 -16.84 -7.72
N LEU A 7 -34.72 -17.83 -6.87
CA LEU A 7 -33.83 -17.67 -5.71
C LEU A 7 -32.40 -17.33 -6.13
N ILE A 8 -31.86 -17.98 -7.17
CA ILE A 8 -30.53 -17.67 -7.70
C ILE A 8 -30.50 -16.25 -8.28
N TYR A 9 -31.50 -15.85 -9.07
CA TYR A 9 -31.60 -14.49 -9.61
C TYR A 9 -31.72 -13.43 -8.50
N LEU A 10 -32.51 -13.72 -7.46
CA LEU A 10 -32.63 -12.86 -6.27
C LEU A 10 -31.28 -12.74 -5.54
N ILE A 11 -30.57 -13.86 -5.34
CA ILE A 11 -29.24 -13.86 -4.71
C ILE A 11 -28.23 -13.08 -5.55
N LEU A 12 -28.22 -13.24 -6.87
CA LEU A 12 -27.35 -12.47 -7.77
C LEU A 12 -27.64 -10.95 -7.71
N HIS A 13 -28.91 -10.55 -7.62
CA HIS A 13 -29.32 -9.15 -7.40
C HIS A 13 -28.99 -8.62 -6.00
N LEU A 14 -28.88 -9.49 -5.01
CA LEU A 14 -28.54 -9.11 -3.62
C LEU A 14 -27.02 -8.96 -3.41
N ILE A 15 -26.19 -9.64 -4.22
CA ILE A 15 -24.73 -9.52 -4.19
C ILE A 15 -24.27 -8.17 -4.82
N ASP A 16 -25.10 -7.57 -5.68
CA ASP A 16 -24.76 -6.34 -6.42
C ASP A 16 -24.91 -5.03 -5.61
N LYS A 17 -25.26 -5.12 -4.31
CA LYS A 17 -25.42 -3.93 -3.43
C LYS A 17 -24.37 -3.82 -2.33
N GLY A 18 -23.36 -4.67 -2.33
CA GLY A 18 -22.17 -4.49 -1.52
C GLY A 18 -21.06 -3.93 -2.41
N SER A 19 -20.94 -2.61 -2.51
CA SER A 19 -19.68 -2.00 -2.95
C SER A 19 -18.64 -2.42 -1.91
N LEU A 20 -17.90 -3.50 -2.17
CA LEU A 20 -16.57 -3.69 -1.61
C LEU A 20 -15.81 -2.47 -2.15
N GLN A 21 -15.77 -1.37 -1.38
CA GLN A 21 -14.92 -0.26 -1.75
C GLN A 21 -13.52 -0.84 -1.74
N ASP A 22 -12.96 -1.02 -2.93
CA ASP A 22 -11.62 -1.56 -3.15
C ASP A 22 -10.66 -0.73 -2.30
N LEU A 23 -10.19 -1.31 -1.19
CA LEU A 23 -9.31 -0.62 -0.26
C LEU A 23 -7.97 -0.48 -0.96
N LEU A 24 -7.63 0.74 -1.38
CA LEU A 24 -6.38 0.99 -2.06
C LEU A 24 -5.21 0.85 -1.07
N GLU A 25 -4.33 -0.10 -1.30
CA GLU A 25 -3.08 -0.24 -0.54
C GLU A 25 -1.98 0.63 -1.14
N ILE A 26 -1.35 1.43 -0.30
CA ILE A 26 -0.23 2.30 -0.66
C ILE A 26 0.95 1.96 0.24
N GLU A 27 2.13 1.84 -0.36
CA GLU A 27 3.37 1.65 0.38
C GLU A 27 4.20 2.93 0.34
N GLY A 28 4.82 3.25 1.47
CA GLY A 28 5.80 4.31 1.60
C GLY A 28 7.02 3.83 2.39
N VAL A 29 8.10 4.59 2.30
CA VAL A 29 9.35 4.32 3.02
C VAL A 29 9.57 5.45 4.04
N VAL A 30 10.07 5.10 5.23
CA VAL A 30 10.38 6.10 6.27
C VAL A 30 11.31 7.17 5.72
N GLY A 31 10.99 8.43 5.98
CA GLY A 31 11.73 9.61 5.53
C GLY A 31 11.32 10.14 4.16
N ASP A 32 10.72 9.31 3.31
CA ASP A 32 10.25 9.71 1.97
C ASP A 32 8.89 10.43 2.04
N SER A 33 8.34 10.72 0.86
CA SER A 33 7.00 11.29 0.69
C SER A 33 6.13 10.37 -0.17
N VAL A 34 4.83 10.38 0.07
CA VAL A 34 3.86 9.63 -0.73
C VAL A 34 2.67 10.50 -1.09
N THR A 35 2.10 10.29 -2.27
CA THR A 35 0.83 10.92 -2.67
C THR A 35 -0.33 10.00 -2.33
N LEU A 36 -1.22 10.49 -1.48
CA LEU A 36 -2.48 9.86 -1.12
C LEU A 36 -3.55 10.33 -2.12
N PRO A 37 -4.03 9.46 -3.02
CA PRO A 37 -4.96 9.85 -4.06
C PRO A 37 -6.36 10.10 -3.50
N CYS A 38 -6.96 11.20 -3.92
CA CYS A 38 -8.39 11.42 -3.81
C CYS A 38 -8.85 12.16 -5.06
N SER A 39 -9.61 11.47 -5.90
CA SER A 39 -10.09 12.05 -7.16
C SER A 39 -11.49 11.55 -7.47
N TYR A 40 -12.29 12.47 -8.00
CA TYR A 40 -13.67 12.25 -8.43
C TYR A 40 -13.81 12.58 -9.91
N LYS A 41 -14.73 11.90 -10.60
CA LYS A 41 -14.93 12.12 -12.05
C LYS A 41 -15.63 13.46 -12.31
N GLU A 42 -16.43 13.88 -11.35
CA GLU A 42 -17.20 15.10 -11.35
C GLU A 42 -16.27 16.31 -11.16
N ARG A 43 -16.30 17.23 -12.12
CA ARG A 43 -15.61 18.52 -11.99
C ARG A 43 -16.45 19.46 -11.13
N VAL A 44 -15.80 20.19 -10.24
CA VAL A 44 -16.44 21.22 -9.41
C VAL A 44 -15.88 22.58 -9.84
N PRO A 45 -16.50 23.25 -10.82
CA PRO A 45 -15.96 24.49 -11.39
C PRO A 45 -16.02 25.68 -10.42
N ASN A 46 -16.94 25.64 -9.45
CA ASN A 46 -17.09 26.67 -8.43
C ASN A 46 -16.33 26.29 -7.15
N PRO A 47 -15.26 27.01 -6.78
CA PRO A 47 -14.50 26.73 -5.56
C PRO A 47 -15.34 26.74 -4.29
N GLU A 48 -16.35 27.61 -4.19
CA GLU A 48 -17.22 27.74 -3.01
C GLU A 48 -18.01 26.46 -2.69
N GLU A 49 -18.16 25.56 -3.66
CA GLU A 49 -18.84 24.27 -3.48
C GLU A 49 -17.88 23.13 -3.10
N ILE A 50 -16.58 23.38 -3.13
CA ILE A 50 -15.54 22.40 -2.82
C ILE A 50 -15.38 22.31 -1.31
N ASN A 51 -15.83 21.18 -0.76
CA ASN A 51 -15.64 20.85 0.65
C ASN A 51 -15.18 19.39 0.74
N VAL A 52 -13.90 19.20 1.08
CA VAL A 52 -13.22 17.92 1.13
C VAL A 52 -12.45 17.78 2.43
N PHE A 53 -12.66 16.66 3.11
CA PHE A 53 -12.14 16.42 4.45
C PHE A 53 -11.28 15.15 4.43
N TRP A 54 -9.98 15.31 4.70
CA TRP A 54 -9.06 14.20 4.88
C TRP A 54 -8.90 13.84 6.34
N ARG A 55 -8.95 12.55 6.63
CA ARG A 55 -8.91 12.07 7.99
C ARG A 55 -8.12 10.78 8.09
N TYR A 56 -7.55 10.57 9.26
CA TYR A 56 -6.78 9.38 9.62
C TYR A 56 -7.49 8.63 10.74
N ASN A 57 -7.53 7.30 10.66
CA ASN A 57 -8.18 6.39 11.63
C ASN A 57 -9.53 6.92 12.15
N LYS A 58 -10.41 7.29 11.21
CA LYS A 58 -11.78 7.83 11.41
C LYS A 58 -11.94 9.21 12.05
N HIS A 59 -10.92 9.77 12.69
CA HIS A 59 -11.14 10.95 13.55
C HIS A 59 -10.09 12.05 13.44
N GLN A 60 -8.82 11.71 13.21
CA GLN A 60 -7.77 12.72 13.22
C GLN A 60 -7.84 13.57 11.96
N ASN A 61 -7.83 14.90 12.12
CA ASN A 61 -7.86 15.83 11.00
C ASN A 61 -6.51 15.83 10.28
N VAL A 62 -6.47 15.29 9.06
CA VAL A 62 -5.25 15.30 8.25
C VAL A 62 -5.14 16.60 7.48
N TYR A 63 -6.21 17.03 6.79
CA TYR A 63 -6.24 18.24 5.98
C TYR A 63 -7.67 18.56 5.54
N ASP A 64 -8.09 19.81 5.69
CA ASP A 64 -9.40 20.26 5.25
C ASP A 64 -9.30 21.26 4.11
N ILE A 65 -10.20 21.11 3.14
CA ILE A 65 -10.39 22.04 2.03
C ILE A 65 -11.84 22.50 2.12
N GLU A 66 -12.05 23.75 2.49
CA GLU A 66 -13.38 24.36 2.55
C GLU A 66 -13.45 25.53 1.59
N LYS A 67 -14.54 25.59 0.82
CA LYS A 67 -14.74 26.60 -0.24
C LYS A 67 -13.52 26.71 -1.16
N GLY A 68 -12.90 25.57 -1.47
CA GLY A 68 -11.74 25.46 -2.35
C GLY A 68 -10.43 26.00 -1.77
N SER A 69 -10.39 26.33 -0.48
CA SER A 69 -9.21 26.83 0.22
C SER A 69 -8.84 25.92 1.38
N PRO A 70 -7.55 25.82 1.74
CA PRO A 70 -7.13 24.99 2.86
C PRO A 70 -7.49 25.60 4.21
N VAL A 71 -7.95 24.76 5.13
CA VAL A 71 -8.28 25.08 6.54
C VAL A 71 -7.43 24.16 7.41
N THR A 72 -6.63 24.73 8.31
CA THR A 72 -5.57 23.99 9.04
C THR A 72 -5.50 24.28 10.54
N GLU A 73 -6.42 25.10 11.03
CA GLU A 73 -6.56 25.51 12.42
C GLU A 73 -6.66 24.28 13.34
N ASP A 74 -7.58 23.38 12.98
CA ASP A 74 -7.89 22.14 13.71
C ASP A 74 -7.15 20.90 13.16
N GLN A 75 -6.11 21.11 12.34
CA GLN A 75 -5.30 20.01 11.82
C GLN A 75 -4.61 19.26 12.99
N ASP A 76 -4.54 17.94 12.92
CA ASP A 76 -3.85 17.14 13.93
C ASP A 76 -2.34 17.45 13.89
N ALA A 77 -1.72 17.57 15.07
CA ALA A 77 -0.31 17.89 15.21
C ALA A 77 0.60 16.90 14.48
N MET A 78 0.18 15.64 14.31
CA MET A 78 0.98 14.67 13.57
C MET A 78 1.11 15.01 12.09
N PHE A 79 0.18 15.75 11.49
CA PHE A 79 0.19 16.08 10.06
C PHE A 79 0.60 17.53 9.76
N LYS A 80 0.63 18.41 10.77
CA LYS A 80 1.04 19.81 10.63
C LYS A 80 2.42 19.94 9.98
N GLY A 81 2.51 20.76 8.94
CA GLY A 81 3.75 21.01 8.20
C GLY A 81 4.25 19.85 7.34
N ARG A 82 3.53 18.72 7.28
CA ARG A 82 3.88 17.54 6.46
C ARG A 82 2.97 17.33 5.26
N ILE A 83 1.82 18.00 5.21
CA ILE A 83 0.87 17.89 4.09
C ILE A 83 1.12 18.99 3.05
N GLU A 84 1.22 18.57 1.80
CA GLU A 84 1.12 19.44 0.64
C GLU A 84 -0.11 19.06 -0.19
N SER A 85 -0.81 20.05 -0.71
CA SER A 85 -2.00 19.88 -1.55
C SER A 85 -1.79 20.50 -2.93
N PHE A 86 -2.73 20.27 -3.84
CA PHE A 86 -2.64 20.74 -5.24
C PHE A 86 -3.83 21.64 -5.61
N PRO A 87 -3.92 22.90 -5.11
CA PRO A 87 -5.09 23.75 -5.34
C PRO A 87 -5.45 23.99 -6.81
N SER A 88 -4.47 23.98 -7.72
CA SER A 88 -4.70 24.11 -9.16
C SER A 88 -5.55 22.97 -9.75
N GLU A 89 -5.57 21.81 -9.09
CA GLU A 89 -6.24 20.59 -9.52
C GLU A 89 -7.64 20.40 -8.90
N TYR A 90 -8.03 21.21 -7.92
CA TYR A 90 -9.31 21.07 -7.22
C TYR A 90 -10.51 21.20 -8.18
N LYS A 91 -10.45 22.13 -9.13
CA LYS A 91 -11.47 22.31 -10.19
C LYS A 91 -11.61 21.08 -11.09
N ASN A 92 -10.56 20.27 -11.19
CA ASN A 92 -10.52 19.03 -11.97
C ASN A 92 -11.04 17.83 -11.16
N GLY A 93 -11.44 18.04 -9.90
CA GLY A 93 -11.93 16.98 -9.01
C GLY A 93 -10.81 16.18 -8.34
N ASN A 94 -9.56 16.65 -8.41
CA ASN A 94 -8.42 15.99 -7.77
C ASN A 94 -8.05 16.74 -6.49
N PHE A 95 -8.26 16.07 -5.36
CA PHE A 95 -8.03 16.54 -3.99
C PHE A 95 -6.96 15.67 -3.30
N SER A 96 -6.09 15.03 -4.08
CA SER A 96 -4.98 14.26 -3.57
C SER A 96 -4.07 15.12 -2.72
N ILE A 97 -3.43 14.52 -1.73
CA ILE A 97 -2.45 15.21 -0.87
C ILE A 97 -1.13 14.45 -0.91
N ARG A 98 -0.02 15.15 -0.75
CA ARG A 98 1.28 14.55 -0.50
C ARG A 98 1.59 14.63 0.99
N LEU A 99 1.83 13.47 1.60
CA LEU A 99 2.34 13.36 2.96
C LEU A 99 3.86 13.20 2.90
N ASN A 100 4.57 14.17 3.48
CA ASN A 100 6.04 14.22 3.51
C ASN A 100 6.60 13.67 4.82
N HIS A 101 7.88 13.28 4.77
CA HIS A 101 8.65 12.82 5.94
C HIS A 101 7.92 11.69 6.67
N LEU A 102 7.65 10.60 5.94
CA LEU A 102 6.92 9.45 6.47
C LEU A 102 7.58 8.87 7.71
N ASN A 103 6.75 8.48 8.67
CA ASN A 103 7.14 7.76 9.88
C ASN A 103 6.31 6.47 9.98
N PHE A 104 6.81 5.46 10.69
CA PHE A 104 6.08 4.21 10.95
C PHE A 104 4.69 4.44 11.54
N THR A 105 4.52 5.51 12.34
CA THR A 105 3.24 5.90 12.95
C THR A 105 2.20 6.39 11.95
N ASP A 106 2.59 6.69 10.71
CA ASP A 106 1.67 7.08 9.64
C ASP A 106 0.98 5.86 8.99
N THR A 107 1.39 4.64 9.36
CA THR A 107 0.73 3.41 8.90
C THR A 107 -0.69 3.33 9.44
N GLY A 108 -1.68 3.29 8.55
CA GLY A 108 -3.07 3.17 8.93
C GLY A 108 -4.05 3.56 7.84
N GLU A 109 -5.31 3.72 8.24
CA GLU A 109 -6.42 4.01 7.33
C GLU A 109 -6.55 5.53 7.14
N PHE A 110 -6.52 5.96 5.88
CA PHE A 110 -6.85 7.32 5.49
C PHE A 110 -8.15 7.31 4.70
N PHE A 111 -8.93 8.36 4.88
CA PHE A 111 -10.14 8.56 4.11
C PHE A 111 -10.27 10.01 3.68
N CYS A 112 -10.79 10.16 2.47
CA CYS A 112 -11.11 11.43 1.84
C CYS A 112 -12.61 11.49 1.60
N TYR A 113 -13.29 12.47 2.19
CA TYR A 113 -14.73 12.65 2.04
C TYR A 113 -15.04 13.96 1.33
N ASN A 114 -15.75 13.89 0.20
CA ASN A 114 -16.29 15.04 -0.50
C ASN A 114 -17.76 15.22 -0.12
N SER A 115 -18.08 16.30 0.59
CA SER A 115 -19.43 16.51 1.14
C SER A 115 -20.47 16.84 0.09
N LYS A 116 -20.07 17.50 -1.01
CA LYS A 116 -20.96 17.83 -2.13
C LYS A 116 -21.42 16.57 -2.85
N LEU A 117 -20.47 15.68 -3.15
CA LEU A 117 -20.73 14.42 -3.84
C LEU A 117 -21.28 13.34 -2.89
N LYS A 118 -21.12 13.51 -1.58
CA LYS A 118 -21.41 12.51 -0.55
C LYS A 118 -20.69 11.18 -0.84
N GLN A 119 -19.45 11.29 -1.31
CA GLN A 119 -18.62 10.15 -1.67
C GLN A 119 -17.35 10.15 -0.83
N GLU A 120 -16.98 8.96 -0.37
CA GLU A 120 -15.73 8.69 0.35
C GLU A 120 -14.79 7.83 -0.49
N ARG A 121 -13.49 8.01 -0.24
CA ARG A 121 -12.41 7.17 -0.78
C ARG A 121 -11.53 6.77 0.39
N ASN A 122 -11.40 5.47 0.62
CA ASN A 122 -10.59 4.91 1.69
C ASN A 122 -9.33 4.26 1.11
N LEU A 123 -8.23 4.38 1.84
CA LEU A 123 -6.96 3.77 1.49
C LEU A 123 -6.21 3.36 2.74
N TRP A 124 -5.33 2.37 2.58
CA TRP A 124 -4.44 1.90 3.63
C TRP A 124 -3.00 2.25 3.29
N LEU A 125 -2.36 3.08 4.12
CA LEU A 125 -0.93 3.38 3.99
C LEU A 125 -0.12 2.41 4.86
N THR A 126 0.89 1.77 4.28
CA THR A 126 1.90 0.98 4.99
C THR A 126 3.28 1.63 4.84
N VAL A 127 3.90 2.00 5.96
CA VAL A 127 5.25 2.59 5.96
C VAL A 127 6.29 1.54 6.33
N ARG A 128 7.30 1.38 5.48
CA ARG A 128 8.37 0.38 5.59
C ARG A 128 9.72 1.03 5.86
N ALA A 129 10.65 0.24 6.39
CA ALA A 129 12.04 0.67 6.52
C ALA A 129 12.69 0.81 5.13
N PRO A 130 13.66 1.72 4.96
CA PRO A 130 14.45 1.79 3.74
C PRO A 130 15.16 0.44 3.47
N PRO A 131 15.33 0.04 2.21
CA PRO A 131 16.15 -1.12 1.87
C PRO A 131 17.56 -0.96 2.47
N PRO A 132 18.19 -2.04 2.96
CA PRO A 132 19.58 -1.97 3.40
C PRO A 132 20.43 -1.49 2.23
N THR A 133 21.11 -0.37 2.40
CA THR A 133 22.07 0.14 1.42
C THR A 133 23.18 -0.90 1.30
N LEU A 134 23.31 -1.54 0.12
CA LEU A 134 24.54 -2.24 -0.22
C LEU A 134 25.67 -1.21 -0.19
N SER A 135 26.41 -1.18 0.91
CA SER A 135 27.65 -0.43 0.99
C SER A 135 28.62 -1.05 -0.01
N THR A 136 28.70 -0.49 -1.22
CA THR A 136 29.88 -0.67 -2.06
C THR A 136 31.09 -0.27 -1.21
N PRO A 137 32.06 -1.18 -0.99
CA PRO A 137 33.23 -0.87 -0.20
C PRO A 137 33.93 0.35 -0.78
N LYS A 138 34.12 1.39 0.04
CA LYS A 138 35.04 2.49 -0.25
C LYS A 138 36.41 1.86 -0.56
N PRO A 139 37.08 2.17 -1.68
CA PRO A 139 38.42 1.64 -1.93
C PRO A 139 39.35 2.23 -0.88
N THR A 140 39.66 1.44 0.14
CA THR A 140 40.66 1.76 1.15
C THR A 140 41.74 0.70 1.02
N ALA A 141 42.93 1.17 0.68
CA ALA A 141 44.09 0.34 0.41
C ALA A 141 44.48 -0.52 1.62
N HIS A 142 44.88 -1.75 1.30
CA HIS A 142 45.66 -2.68 2.13
C HIS A 142 45.11 -3.06 3.51
N SER A 143 44.46 -4.22 3.56
CA SER A 143 44.78 -5.22 4.57
C SER A 143 44.61 -6.63 4.00
N ARG A 144 45.64 -7.44 4.21
CA ARG A 144 45.78 -8.82 3.73
C ARG A 144 45.28 -9.73 4.85
N SER A 145 44.23 -10.53 4.64
CA SER A 145 43.96 -11.68 5.50
C SER A 145 43.05 -12.73 4.84
N SER A 146 43.63 -13.92 4.69
CA SER A 146 43.05 -15.28 4.57
C SER A 146 41.67 -15.47 3.95
N SER A 147 41.67 -15.94 2.70
CA SER A 147 40.58 -16.72 2.11
C SER A 147 40.44 -18.05 2.86
N MET A 148 39.36 -18.22 3.64
CA MET A 148 38.86 -19.54 3.98
C MET A 148 38.25 -20.14 2.71
N LYS A 149 38.93 -21.13 2.14
CA LYS A 149 38.45 -21.89 0.99
C LYS A 149 37.55 -23.00 1.54
N THR A 150 36.24 -22.83 1.45
CA THR A 150 35.29 -23.88 1.81
C THR A 150 35.31 -24.95 0.71
N GLN A 151 35.71 -26.16 1.08
CA GLN A 151 35.75 -27.35 0.22
C GLN A 151 34.34 -27.97 0.12
N PRO A 152 33.85 -28.33 -1.08
CA PRO A 152 32.45 -28.70 -1.27
C PRO A 152 32.23 -30.22 -1.23
N ASP A 153 32.62 -30.93 -0.19
CA ASP A 153 32.67 -32.40 -0.29
C ASP A 153 31.86 -33.12 0.80
N GLY A 154 30.77 -33.78 0.38
CA GLY A 154 30.15 -34.87 1.17
C GLY A 154 28.64 -35.01 0.99
N ILE A 155 27.90 -33.90 0.96
CA ILE A 155 26.42 -33.95 1.01
C ILE A 155 25.83 -34.39 -0.33
N LEU A 156 26.35 -33.86 -1.45
CA LEU A 156 25.87 -34.22 -2.78
C LEU A 156 26.16 -35.69 -3.11
N THR A 157 27.34 -36.19 -2.72
CA THR A 157 27.75 -37.58 -2.91
C THR A 157 26.88 -38.53 -2.09
N PHE A 158 26.49 -38.14 -0.88
CA PHE A 158 25.60 -38.93 -0.03
C PHE A 158 24.17 -39.02 -0.60
N LEU A 159 23.64 -37.91 -1.12
CA LEU A 159 22.30 -37.87 -1.71
C LEU A 159 22.19 -38.73 -2.98
N VAL A 160 23.23 -38.73 -3.82
CA VAL A 160 23.28 -39.57 -5.03
C VAL A 160 23.33 -41.06 -4.64
N ALA A 161 24.15 -41.44 -3.66
CA ALA A 161 24.23 -42.83 -3.19
C ALA A 161 22.90 -43.32 -2.59
N VAL A 162 22.19 -42.47 -1.83
CA VAL A 162 20.88 -42.82 -1.28
C VAL A 162 19.85 -43.02 -2.40
N LEU A 163 19.82 -42.14 -3.41
CA LEU A 163 18.91 -42.28 -4.55
C LEU A 163 19.13 -43.58 -5.33
N GLU A 164 20.38 -44.00 -5.56
CA GLU A 164 20.66 -45.25 -6.27
C GLU A 164 20.24 -46.49 -5.48
N VAL A 165 20.43 -46.50 -4.15
CA VAL A 165 19.99 -47.61 -3.28
C VAL A 165 18.46 -47.72 -3.25
N PHE A 166 17.75 -46.58 -3.26
CA PHE A 166 16.29 -46.55 -3.32
C PHE A 166 15.77 -47.06 -4.67
N VAL A 167 16.38 -46.65 -5.78
CA VAL A 167 16.01 -47.13 -7.13
C VAL A 167 16.23 -48.63 -7.25
N LEU A 168 17.35 -49.18 -6.77
CA LEU A 168 17.60 -50.62 -6.82
C LEU A 168 16.62 -51.43 -5.94
N HIS A 169 16.21 -50.92 -4.78
CA HIS A 169 15.19 -51.57 -3.95
C HIS A 169 13.79 -51.48 -4.54
N TYR A 170 13.41 -50.37 -5.17
CA TYR A 170 12.07 -50.17 -5.68
C TYR A 170 11.83 -50.91 -7.01
N PHE A 171 12.85 -51.01 -7.87
CA PHE A 171 12.75 -51.72 -9.14
C PHE A 171 13.12 -53.21 -9.06
N GLY A 172 13.83 -53.67 -8.03
CA GLY A 172 14.16 -55.08 -7.81
C GLY A 172 13.03 -55.94 -7.24
N VAL A 173 11.87 -55.37 -6.92
CA VAL A 173 10.71 -56.09 -6.35
C VAL A 173 9.61 -56.34 -7.41
N PHE A 174 9.77 -55.85 -8.65
CA PHE A 174 8.79 -55.99 -9.72
C PHE A 174 9.27 -56.73 -10.98
N TYR A 175 10.33 -57.55 -10.85
CA TYR A 175 10.70 -58.55 -11.85
C TYR A 175 11.10 -59.88 -11.20
#